data_AF-A0A2T4VRE1-F1
#
_entry.id   AF-A0A2T4VRE1-F1
#
_cell.length_a   1.000
_cell.length_b   1.000
_cell.length_c   1.000
_cell.angle_alpha   90.00
_cell.angle_beta   90.00
_cell.angle_gamma   90.00
#
_symmetry.space_group_name_H-M   'P 1'
#
loop_
_entity.id
_entity.type
_entity.pdbx_description
1 polymer ?
#
loop_
_entity_poly.entity_id
_entity_poly.type
_entity_poly.pdbx_seq_one_letter_code
_entity_poly.pdbx_strand_id
1 'polypeptide(L)'
;MKYNPNFDVDTVLRTVEALSKQYPEGTPEDEALRVCASALLFVRDDLRKLEELREFFRKITTPAIEGIKVVHSFASREEADAWLASGLARDGLLVRVAGQGFTVIDHGPKGLKLVRIPLPEELPPHKPGK
;
A
#
# COMPACT_ATOMS: atom_id res chain seq x y z
N MET A 1 3.71 -9.61 7.95
CA MET A 1 2.43 -9.50 8.67
C MET A 1 1.51 -8.62 7.84
N LYS A 2 0.29 -9.07 7.55
CA LYS A 2 -0.70 -8.26 6.83
C LYS A 2 -1.48 -7.45 7.87
N TYR A 3 -1.25 -6.14 7.94
CA TYR A 3 -2.03 -5.26 8.80
C TYR A 3 -3.49 -5.24 8.33
N ASN A 4 -4.46 -5.18 9.25
CA ASN A 4 -5.86 -4.99 8.89
C ASN A 4 -6.11 -3.49 8.62
N PRO A 5 -6.32 -3.06 7.36
CA PRO A 5 -6.57 -1.65 7.06
C PRO A 5 -7.92 -1.14 7.58
N ASN A 6 -8.86 -2.05 7.83
CA ASN A 6 -10.18 -1.77 8.37
C ASN A 6 -10.22 -2.12 9.86
N PHE A 7 -9.21 -1.67 10.60
CA PHE A 7 -9.13 -1.97 12.03
C PHE A 7 -10.38 -1.48 12.77
N ASP A 8 -10.74 -2.25 13.79
CA ASP A 8 -11.82 -1.93 14.72
C ASP A 8 -11.27 -1.08 15.86
N VAL A 9 -11.80 0.13 16.04
CA VAL A 9 -11.26 1.10 17.00
C VAL A 9 -11.38 0.59 18.42
N ASP A 10 -12.51 0.00 18.79
CA ASP A 10 -12.73 -0.48 20.15
C ASP A 10 -11.81 -1.65 20.51
N THR A 11 -11.51 -2.52 19.54
CA THR A 11 -10.52 -3.59 19.70
C THR A 11 -9.10 -3.03 19.82
N VAL A 12 -8.74 -2.01 19.03
CA VAL A 12 -7.43 -1.35 19.13
C VAL A 12 -7.27 -0.69 20.50
N LEU A 13 -8.26 0.09 20.95
CA LEU A 13 -8.22 0.78 22.25
C LEU A 13 -8.10 -0.22 23.41
N ARG A 14 -8.89 -1.31 23.40
CA ARG A 14 -8.77 -2.38 24.41
C ARG A 14 -7.39 -3.02 24.42
N THR A 15 -6.78 -3.21 23.26
CA THR A 15 -5.43 -3.77 23.14
C THR A 15 -4.38 -2.82 23.70
N VAL A 16 -4.47 -1.52 23.36
CA VAL A 16 -3.58 -0.48 23.89
C VAL A 16 -3.70 -0.36 25.40
N GLU A 17 -4.92 -0.42 25.94
CA GLU A 17 -5.16 -0.41 27.39
C GLU A 17 -4.53 -1.63 28.08
N ALA A 18 -4.69 -2.83 27.50
CA ALA A 18 -4.08 -4.05 28.03
C ALA A 18 -2.54 -4.01 27.98
N LEU A 19 -1.96 -3.34 26.99
CA LEU A 19 -0.51 -3.10 26.88
C LEU A 19 -0.03 -2.08 27.91
N SER A 20 -0.75 -0.97 28.11
CA SER A 20 -0.39 0.08 29.07
C SER A 20 -0.32 -0.48 30.50
N LYS A 21 -1.20 -1.44 30.86
CA LYS A 21 -1.17 -2.13 32.18
C LYS A 21 0.14 -2.88 32.48
N GLN A 22 1.00 -3.11 31.48
CA GLN A 22 2.31 -3.73 31.68
C GLN A 22 3.38 -2.74 32.14
N TYR A 23 3.11 -1.44 32.04
CA TYR A 23 4.01 -0.36 32.40
C TYR A 23 3.43 0.43 33.59
N PRO A 24 4.25 0.81 34.58
CA PRO A 24 3.80 1.70 35.64
C PRO A 24 3.26 3.03 35.09
N GLU A 25 2.29 3.61 35.79
CA GLU A 25 1.75 4.90 35.39
C GLU A 25 2.85 5.99 35.41
N GLY A 26 2.88 6.80 34.35
CA GLY A 26 3.83 7.90 34.20
C GLY A 26 5.22 7.50 33.72
N THR A 27 5.45 6.24 33.33
CA THR A 27 6.65 5.92 32.53
C THR A 27 6.48 6.43 31.10
N PRO A 28 7.58 6.62 30.35
CA PRO A 28 7.51 7.02 28.95
C PRO A 28 6.67 6.08 28.08
N GLU A 29 6.67 4.77 28.37
CA GLU A 29 5.87 3.77 27.65
C GLU A 29 4.37 3.92 27.92
N ASP A 30 3.97 4.13 29.18
CA ASP A 30 2.59 4.41 29.53
C ASP A 30 2.10 5.71 28.88
N GLU A 31 2.91 6.77 28.96
CA GLU A 31 2.60 8.06 28.34
C GLU A 31 2.42 7.93 26.82
N ALA A 32 3.33 7.24 26.13
CA ALA A 32 3.25 7.03 24.69
C ALA A 32 1.96 6.27 24.29
N LEU A 33 1.61 5.21 25.03
CA LEU A 33 0.40 4.44 24.78
C LEU A 33 -0.87 5.27 25.02
N ARG A 34 -0.89 6.10 26.07
CA ARG A 34 -1.99 7.05 26.33
C ARG A 34 -2.14 8.08 25.22
N VAL A 35 -1.04 8.64 24.72
CA VAL A 35 -1.05 9.58 23.59
C VAL A 35 -1.62 8.90 22.33
N CYS A 36 -1.19 7.68 22.01
CA CYS A 36 -1.74 6.91 20.88
C CYS A 36 -3.25 6.66 21.01
N ALA A 37 -3.72 6.24 22.19
CA ALA A 37 -5.14 6.03 22.44
C ALA A 37 -5.94 7.33 22.32
N SER A 38 -5.41 8.42 22.87
CA SER A 38 -6.05 9.74 22.83
C SER A 38 -6.14 10.29 21.41
N ALA A 39 -5.10 10.11 20.60
CA ALA A 39 -5.11 10.50 19.19
C ALA A 39 -6.18 9.73 18.40
N LEU A 40 -6.34 8.43 18.67
CA LEU A 40 -7.36 7.61 18.01
C LEU A 40 -8.78 8.04 18.41
N LEU A 41 -9.00 8.34 19.69
CA LEU A 41 -10.27 8.88 20.19
C LEU A 41 -10.57 10.24 19.58
N PHE A 42 -9.59 11.15 19.55
CA PHE A 42 -9.75 12.48 18.95
C PHE A 42 -10.14 12.41 17.47
N VAL A 43 -9.53 11.50 16.71
CA VAL A 43 -9.88 11.29 15.30
C VAL A 43 -11.30 10.71 15.14
N ARG A 44 -11.69 9.78 16.01
CA ARG A 44 -13.02 9.12 15.97
C ARG A 44 -14.14 10.06 16.41
N ASP A 45 -13.98 10.69 17.57
CA ASP A 45 -15.08 11.34 18.30
C ASP A 45 -15.16 12.84 17.98
N ASP A 46 -14.03 13.55 18.00
CA ASP A 46 -13.98 14.99 17.74
C ASP A 46 -13.92 15.31 16.24
N LEU A 47 -12.96 14.73 15.52
CA LEU A 47 -12.80 14.99 14.09
C LEU A 47 -13.81 14.24 13.23
N ARG A 48 -14.30 13.08 13.70
CA ARG A 48 -15.15 12.15 12.94
C ARG A 48 -14.54 11.73 11.60
N LYS A 49 -13.22 11.58 11.55
CA LYS A 49 -12.42 11.27 10.34
C LYS A 49 -11.83 9.87 10.34
N LEU A 50 -12.61 8.90 10.85
CA LEU A 50 -12.12 7.53 11.00
C LEU A 50 -11.82 6.86 9.65
N GLU A 51 -12.61 7.16 8.61
CA GLU A 51 -12.37 6.60 7.29
C GLU A 51 -11.08 7.16 6.67
N GLU A 52 -10.82 8.45 6.80
CA GLU A 52 -9.58 9.07 6.31
C GLU A 52 -8.35 8.51 7.04
N LEU A 53 -8.47 8.22 8.34
CA LEU A 53 -7.42 7.54 9.09
C LEU A 53 -7.19 6.11 8.58
N ARG A 54 -8.25 5.35 8.27
CA ARG A 54 -8.12 4.00 7.68
C ARG A 54 -7.49 4.07 6.29
N GLU A 55 -7.85 5.05 5.48
CA GLU A 55 -7.23 5.26 4.19
C GLU A 55 -5.75 5.61 4.32
N PHE A 56 -5.41 6.49 5.26
CA PHE A 56 -4.03 6.84 5.57
C PHE A 56 -3.26 5.63 6.06
N PHE A 57 -3.82 4.87 7.01
CA PHE A 57 -3.24 3.64 7.53
C PHE A 57 -2.98 2.63 6.41
N ARG A 58 -3.96 2.40 5.54
CA ARG A 58 -3.81 1.57 4.34
C ARG A 58 -2.66 2.04 3.45
N LYS A 59 -2.52 3.36 3.22
CA LYS A 59 -1.42 3.91 2.40
C LYS A 59 -0.04 3.61 2.99
N ILE A 60 0.10 3.63 4.32
CA ILE A 60 1.40 3.42 4.99
C ILE A 60 1.69 1.96 5.32
N THR A 61 0.67 1.13 5.56
CA THR A 61 0.85 -0.28 5.98
C THR A 61 0.72 -1.28 4.86
N THR A 62 0.13 -0.90 3.73
CA THR A 62 0.14 -1.76 2.53
C THR A 62 1.55 -1.69 1.95
N PRO A 63 2.32 -2.80 1.92
CA PRO A 63 3.62 -2.79 1.29
C PRO A 63 3.47 -2.31 -0.16
N ALA A 64 4.38 -1.47 -0.66
CA ALA A 64 4.38 -1.00 -2.04
C ALA A 64 4.33 -2.15 -3.08
N ILE A 65 4.66 -3.37 -2.65
CA ILE A 65 4.62 -4.61 -3.42
C ILE A 65 3.19 -5.13 -3.62
N GLU A 66 2.28 -4.97 -2.64
CA GLU A 66 0.87 -5.39 -2.76
C GLU A 66 0.02 -4.37 -3.56
N GLY A 67 0.51 -3.15 -3.75
CA GLY A 67 -0.11 -2.13 -4.61
C GLY A 67 0.12 -2.36 -6.11
N ILE A 68 1.03 -3.27 -6.47
CA ILE A 68 1.35 -3.59 -7.87
C ILE A 68 0.37 -4.66 -8.36
N LYS A 69 -0.82 -4.20 -8.72
CA LYS A 69 -1.81 -5.05 -9.38
C LYS A 69 -1.44 -5.16 -10.85
N VAL A 70 -0.76 -6.25 -11.21
CA VAL A 70 -0.60 -6.66 -12.61
C VAL A 70 -2.01 -6.88 -13.19
N VAL A 71 -2.48 -5.97 -14.04
CA VAL A 71 -3.84 -5.99 -14.60
C VAL A 71 -3.97 -7.05 -15.68
N HIS A 72 -2.88 -7.34 -16.39
CA HIS A 72 -2.85 -8.40 -17.38
C HIS A 72 -1.46 -9.03 -17.49
N SER A 73 -1.42 -10.33 -17.84
CA SER A 73 -0.18 -11.07 -18.09
C SER A 73 -0.23 -11.63 -19.51
N PHE A 74 0.77 -11.28 -20.32
CA PHE A 74 0.92 -11.67 -21.71
C PHE A 74 2.08 -12.65 -21.87
N ALA A 75 1.94 -13.61 -22.78
CA ALA A 75 2.99 -14.57 -23.07
C ALA A 75 4.10 -13.95 -23.93
N SER A 76 3.77 -12.98 -24.78
CA SER A 76 4.72 -12.31 -25.66
C SER A 76 4.48 -10.80 -25.78
N ARG A 77 5.47 -10.09 -26.33
CA ARG A 77 5.40 -8.63 -26.51
C ARG A 77 4.35 -8.24 -27.54
N GLU A 78 4.18 -9.05 -28.57
CA GLU A 78 3.21 -8.86 -29.65
C GLU A 78 1.78 -8.89 -29.11
N GLU A 79 1.47 -9.80 -28.19
CA GLU A 79 0.16 -9.86 -27.51
C GLU A 79 -0.10 -8.59 -26.67
N ALA A 80 0.93 -8.12 -25.96
CA ALA A 80 0.82 -6.93 -25.13
C ALA A 80 0.59 -5.67 -25.99
N ASP A 81 1.33 -5.53 -27.10
CA ASP A 81 1.19 -4.41 -28.02
C ASP A 81 -0.17 -4.43 -28.76
N ALA A 82 -0.69 -5.62 -29.10
CA ALA A 82 -2.05 -5.77 -29.63
C ALA A 82 -3.12 -5.33 -28.61
N TRP A 83 -2.93 -5.64 -27.33
CA TRP A 83 -3.80 -5.16 -26.25
C TRP A 83 -3.73 -3.64 -26.06
N LEU A 84 -2.56 -3.01 -26.19
CA LEU A 84 -2.45 -1.54 -26.19
C LEU A 84 -3.19 -0.91 -27.37
N ALA A 85 -3.08 -1.50 -28.55
CA ALA A 85 -3.76 -1.05 -29.75
C ALA A 85 -5.30 -1.21 -29.66
N SER A 86 -5.79 -2.10 -28.79
CA SER A 86 -7.24 -2.32 -28.58
C SER A 86 -7.96 -1.15 -27.89
N GLY A 87 -7.22 -0.18 -27.32
CA GLY A 87 -7.80 0.95 -26.58
C GLY A 87 -8.33 0.60 -25.19
N LEU A 88 -8.19 -0.66 -24.74
CA LEU A 88 -8.54 -1.10 -23.39
C LEU A 88 -7.48 -0.69 -22.34
N ALA A 89 -6.28 -0.38 -22.79
CA ALA A 89 -5.18 0.07 -21.93
C ALA A 89 -5.41 1.52 -21.45
N ARG A 90 -4.98 1.80 -20.21
CA ARG A 90 -4.98 3.14 -19.60
C ARG A 90 -3.60 3.44 -19.06
N ASP A 91 -3.28 4.73 -18.96
CA ASP A 91 -2.07 5.20 -18.31
C ASP A 91 -1.97 4.68 -16.86
N GLY A 92 -0.75 4.36 -16.44
CA GLY A 92 -0.45 3.84 -15.10
C GLY A 92 -0.80 2.37 -14.86
N LEU A 93 -1.37 1.66 -15.84
CA LEU A 93 -1.61 0.23 -15.72
C LEU A 93 -0.30 -0.55 -15.76
N LEU A 94 -0.17 -1.54 -14.90
CA LEU A 94 0.99 -2.40 -14.85
C LEU A 94 0.63 -3.80 -15.38
N VAL A 95 1.48 -4.33 -16.26
CA VAL A 95 1.27 -5.60 -16.96
C VAL A 95 2.55 -6.45 -16.89
N ARG A 96 2.39 -7.76 -17.00
CA ARG A 96 3.50 -8.71 -17.10
C ARG A 96 3.59 -9.19 -18.54
N VAL A 97 4.76 -9.18 -19.14
CA VAL A 97 4.99 -9.63 -20.52
C VAL A 97 6.19 -10.56 -20.52
N ALA A 98 6.02 -11.82 -20.92
CA ALA A 98 7.09 -12.81 -20.95
C ALA A 98 7.88 -12.90 -19.62
N GLY A 99 7.15 -12.82 -18.49
CA GLY A 99 7.74 -12.86 -17.14
C GLY A 99 8.29 -11.54 -16.62
N GLN A 100 8.30 -10.48 -17.44
CA GLN A 100 8.84 -9.16 -17.10
C GLN A 100 7.77 -8.11 -16.80
N GLY A 101 8.02 -7.23 -15.84
CA GLY A 101 7.15 -6.09 -15.53
C GLY A 101 7.21 -4.93 -16.52
N PHE A 102 6.06 -4.42 -16.92
CA PHE A 102 5.93 -3.21 -17.73
C PHE A 102 4.80 -2.33 -17.22
N THR A 103 4.98 -1.02 -17.33
CA THR A 103 3.94 -0.03 -17.03
C THR A 103 3.52 0.66 -18.33
N VAL A 104 2.22 0.81 -18.51
CA VAL A 104 1.61 1.60 -19.58
C VAL A 104 1.80 3.08 -19.23
N ILE A 105 2.50 3.81 -20.08
CA ILE A 105 2.73 5.25 -19.94
C ILE A 105 2.18 5.95 -21.17
N ASP A 106 1.38 6.99 -20.97
CA ASP A 106 0.91 7.88 -22.03
C ASP A 106 2.01 8.85 -22.46
N HIS A 107 2.41 8.76 -23.73
CA HIS A 107 3.36 9.68 -24.36
C HIS A 107 2.67 10.77 -25.19
N GLY A 108 1.40 11.08 -24.90
CA GLY A 108 0.61 12.13 -25.53
C GLY A 108 0.42 11.85 -27.03
N PRO A 109 0.94 12.69 -27.95
CA PRO A 109 0.74 12.51 -29.40
C PRO A 109 1.34 11.22 -29.96
N LYS A 110 2.18 10.51 -29.20
CA LYS A 110 2.76 9.21 -29.58
C LYS A 110 1.97 8.00 -29.05
N GLY A 111 0.89 8.23 -28.32
CA GLY A 111 0.03 7.20 -27.73
C GLY A 111 0.63 6.50 -26.52
N LEU A 112 -0.11 5.49 -26.03
CA LEU A 112 0.28 4.66 -24.89
C LEU A 112 1.45 3.72 -25.28
N LYS A 113 2.43 3.58 -24.39
CA LYS A 113 3.56 2.64 -24.57
C LYS A 113 3.85 1.83 -23.32
N LEU A 114 4.41 0.64 -23.51
CA LEU A 114 4.96 -0.17 -22.43
C LEU A 114 6.39 0.27 -22.12
N VAL A 115 6.58 0.79 -20.91
CA VAL A 115 7.88 1.12 -20.35
C VAL A 115 8.28 0.03 -19.38
N ARG A 116 9.52 -0.44 -19.50
CA ARG A 116 10.07 -1.48 -18.63
C ARG A 116 10.22 -0.93 -17.21
N ILE A 117 9.44 -1.45 -16.28
CA ILE A 117 9.57 -1.16 -14.85
C ILE A 117 9.61 -2.53 -14.14
N PRO A 118 10.76 -2.92 -13.55
CA PRO A 118 10.90 -4.18 -12.86
C PRO A 118 9.82 -4.36 -11.79
N LEU A 119 9.17 -5.52 -11.76
CA LEU A 119 8.32 -5.88 -10.63
C LEU A 119 9.20 -6.07 -9.40
N PRO A 120 8.67 -5.88 -8.17
CA PRO A 120 9.43 -6.16 -6.96
C PRO A 120 9.92 -7.60 -6.87
N GLU A 121 9.20 -8.54 -7.51
CA GLU A 121 9.61 -9.94 -7.63
C GLU A 121 10.87 -10.13 -8.50
N GLU A 122 11.18 -9.17 -9.38
CA GLU A 122 12.36 -9.19 -10.25
C GLU A 122 13.55 -8.47 -9.63
N LEU A 123 13.34 -7.70 -8.56
CA LEU A 123 14.42 -7.01 -7.86
C LEU A 123 15.11 -7.99 -6.91
N PRO A 124 16.46 -8.09 -6.94
CA PRO A 124 17.17 -8.89 -5.96
C PRO A 124 16.85 -8.41 -4.54
N PRO A 125 16.79 -9.30 -3.54
CA PRO A 125 16.54 -8.91 -2.16
C PRO A 125 17.58 -7.87 -1.76
N HIS A 126 17.09 -6.69 -1.36
CA HIS A 126 17.93 -5.58 -0.93
C HIS A 126 18.79 -6.06 0.24
N LYS A 127 20.08 -6.29 0.01
CA LYS A 127 21.04 -6.41 1.11
C LYS A 127 21.21 -5.00 1.66
N PRO A 128 20.83 -4.70 2.91
CA PRO A 128 21.20 -3.43 3.50
C PRO A 128 22.73 -3.38 3.52
N GLY A 129 23.29 -2.27 3.01
CA GLY A 129 24.73 -2.02 3.02
C GLY A 129 25.27 -2.08 4.43
N LYS A 130 26.44 -2.72 4.58
CA LYS A 130 27.23 -2.75 5.82
C LYS A 130 27.57 -1.36 6.32
#